data_AF-A0A5C6CGL9-F1
#
_entry.id   AF-A0A5C6CGL9-F1
#
_cell.length_a   1.000
_cell.length_b   1.000
_cell.length_c   1.000
_cell.angle_alpha   90.00
_cell.angle_beta   90.00
_cell.angle_gamma   90.00
#
_symmetry.space_group_name_H-M   'P 1'
#
loop_
_entity.id
_entity.type
_entity.pdbx_description
1 polymer ?
#
loop_
_entity_poly.entity_id
_entity_poly.type
_entity_poly.pdbx_seq_one_letter_code
_entity_poly.pdbx_strand_id
1 'polypeptide(L)'
;MVRQTNENHDLWSDCPPGTIAHLHDRIVSQRKRQVAIRIGGPMIVVMLLALGMGRFSQTSSQPCPEFNFGGVTCSDVQTHFQAFTMHELEPAQHEAMAIHLDQCPNCRDILKATKVPASNIVSRPVSTQFRGTRALSILIPWDQ
;
A
#
# COMPACT_ATOMS: atom_id res chain seq x y z
N MET A 1 34.86 37.65 17.38
CA MET A 1 34.82 36.73 18.55
C MET A 1 34.80 37.59 19.80
N VAL A 2 33.65 37.74 20.45
CA VAL A 2 33.50 38.52 21.68
C VAL A 2 33.70 37.59 22.87
N ARG A 3 34.75 37.83 23.68
CA ARG A 3 34.94 37.19 24.99
C ARG A 3 34.02 37.92 25.98
N GLN A 4 32.93 37.29 26.39
CA GLN A 4 32.18 37.77 27.56
C GLN A 4 32.97 37.40 28.81
N THR A 5 33.55 38.41 29.47
CA THR A 5 34.16 38.29 30.79
C THR A 5 33.05 38.28 31.84
N ASN A 6 32.79 37.11 32.40
CA ASN A 6 31.71 36.88 33.35
C ASN A 6 32.15 37.35 34.75
N GLU A 7 32.03 38.66 35.03
CA GLU A 7 32.38 39.28 36.32
C GLU A 7 31.28 39.15 37.39
N ASN A 8 30.36 38.19 37.26
CA ASN A 8 29.32 37.90 38.26
C ASN A 8 29.67 36.62 39.03
N HIS A 9 30.66 36.68 39.92
CA HIS A 9 31.16 35.52 40.65
C HIS A 9 30.36 35.15 41.92
N ASP A 10 29.40 35.95 42.38
CA ASP A 10 28.90 35.83 43.77
C ASP A 10 27.39 35.59 43.97
N LEU A 11 26.62 35.20 42.94
CA LEU A 11 25.17 34.96 43.07
C LEU A 11 24.76 33.54 42.70
N TRP A 12 25.56 32.55 43.11
CA TRP A 12 25.11 31.16 43.12
C TRP A 12 24.13 30.98 44.28
N SER A 13 22.85 30.84 43.97
CA SER A 13 21.82 30.51 44.95
C SER A 13 21.54 29.02 44.93
N ASP A 14 21.23 28.44 46.10
CA ASP A 14 20.84 27.04 46.20
C ASP A 14 19.60 26.76 45.35
N CYS A 15 19.69 25.74 44.50
CA CYS A 15 18.59 25.35 43.64
C CYS A 15 17.50 24.66 44.48
N PRO A 16 16.22 25.08 44.39
CA PRO A 16 15.15 24.42 45.12
C PRO A 16 15.07 22.93 44.72
N PRO A 17 14.78 22.03 45.69
CA PRO A 17 14.75 20.60 45.43
C PRO A 17 13.68 20.28 44.38
N GLY A 18 14.03 19.45 43.39
CA GLY A 18 13.12 18.99 42.33
C GLY A 18 13.21 19.76 41.00
N THR A 19 13.86 20.93 40.95
CA THR A 19 14.02 21.69 39.69
C THR A 19 14.84 20.93 38.66
N ILE A 20 15.90 20.23 39.09
CA ILE A 20 16.75 19.41 38.20
C ILE A 20 15.96 18.21 37.65
N ALA A 21 15.15 17.56 38.50
CA ALA A 21 14.33 16.43 38.09
C ALA A 21 13.29 16.85 37.02
N HIS A 22 12.62 17.99 37.24
CA HIS A 22 11.66 18.52 36.28
C HIS A 22 12.32 18.90 34.93
N LEU A 23 13.54 19.45 34.97
CA LEU A 23 14.29 19.74 33.75
C LEU A 23 14.66 18.46 33.00
N HIS A 24 15.13 17.44 33.73
CA HIS A 24 15.47 16.14 33.16
C HIS A 24 14.26 15.49 32.47
N ASP A 25 13.09 15.47 33.13
CA ASP A 25 11.87 14.89 32.58
C ASP A 25 11.39 15.62 31.32
N ARG A 26 11.55 16.95 31.29
CA ARG A 26 11.25 17.75 30.10
C ARG A 26 12.18 17.40 28.93
N ILE A 27 13.48 17.22 29.19
CA ILE A 27 14.45 16.86 28.15
C ILE A 27 14.18 15.43 27.64
N VAL A 28 13.93 14.48 28.54
CA VAL A 28 13.64 13.09 28.17
C VAL A 28 12.34 12.98 27.37
N SER A 29 11.27 13.68 27.78
CA SER A 29 10.00 13.67 27.05
C SER A 29 10.13 14.31 25.66
N GLN A 30 10.86 15.42 25.54
CA GLN A 30 11.16 16.03 24.24
C GLN A 30 11.96 15.09 23.33
N ARG A 31 12.97 14.41 23.86
CA ARG A 31 13.79 13.45 23.11
C ARG A 31 12.94 12.27 22.61
N LYS A 32 12.10 11.69 23.48
CA LYS A 32 11.19 10.60 23.10
C LYS A 32 10.23 11.02 21.98
N ARG A 33 9.68 12.24 22.04
CA ARG A 33 8.79 12.76 21.01
C ARG A 33 9.51 12.97 19.67
N GLN A 34 10.73 13.52 19.68
CA GLN A 34 11.52 13.69 18.46
C GLN A 34 11.91 12.35 17.83
N VAL A 35 12.29 11.36 18.64
CA VAL A 35 12.61 10.01 18.17
C VAL A 35 11.37 9.33 17.58
N ALA A 36 10.22 9.41 18.27
CA ALA A 36 8.97 8.84 17.78
C ALA A 36 8.55 9.42 16.43
N ILE A 37 8.67 10.74 16.22
CA ILE A 37 8.31 11.38 14.96
C ILE A 37 9.28 10.99 13.83
N ARG A 38 10.59 10.95 14.10
CA ARG A 38 11.61 10.61 13.09
C ARG A 38 11.57 9.14 12.66
N ILE A 39 11.29 8.22 13.59
CA ILE A 39 11.32 6.78 13.33
C ILE A 39 9.93 6.23 12.99
N GLY A 40 8.86 6.77 13.58
CA GLY A 40 7.50 6.27 13.39
C GLY A 40 6.97 6.47 11.97
N GLY A 41 7.26 7.63 11.36
CA GLY A 41 6.86 7.95 9.98
C GLY A 41 7.32 6.91 8.96
N PRO A 42 8.64 6.64 8.81
CA PRO A 42 9.13 5.71 7.80
C PRO A 42 8.70 4.26 8.05
N MET A 43 8.57 3.81 9.31
CA MET A 43 8.14 2.43 9.62
C MET A 43 6.73 2.13 9.11
N ILE A 44 5.81 3.09 9.24
CA ILE A 44 4.43 2.93 8.74
C ILE A 44 4.43 2.82 7.21
N VAL A 45 5.23 3.64 6.51
CA VAL A 45 5.33 3.59 5.05
C VAL A 45 5.90 2.26 4.58
N VAL A 46 6.98 1.77 5.19
CA VAL A 46 7.58 0.47 4.86
C VAL A 46 6.60 -0.68 5.13
N MET A 47 5.87 -0.64 6.25
CA MET A 47 4.87 -1.65 6.58
C MET A 47 3.72 -1.67 5.55
N LEU A 48 3.22 -0.50 5.14
CA LEU A 48 2.20 -0.39 4.09
C LEU A 48 2.72 -0.85 2.73
N LEU A 49 3.98 -0.55 2.40
CA LEU A 49 4.61 -0.98 1.15
C LEU A 49 4.74 -2.50 1.11
N ALA A 50 5.20 -3.13 2.20
CA ALA A 50 5.32 -4.58 2.32
C ALA A 50 3.97 -5.29 2.17
N LEU A 51 2.92 -4.74 2.81
CA LEU A 51 1.55 -5.28 2.68
C LEU A 51 0.97 -5.05 1.27
N GLY A 52 1.27 -3.93 0.63
CA GLY A 52 0.83 -3.61 -0.73
C GLY A 52 1.49 -4.50 -1.78
N MET A 53 2.80 -4.73 -1.68
CA MET A 53 3.55 -5.58 -2.61
C MET A 53 3.17 -7.06 -2.48
N GLY A 54 2.93 -7.55 -1.26
CA GLY A 54 2.56 -8.96 -1.03
C GLY A 54 1.26 -9.41 -1.71
N ARG A 55 0.34 -8.48 -2.01
CA ARG A 55 -0.89 -8.79 -2.74
C ARG A 55 -0.71 -8.83 -4.26
N PHE A 56 0.26 -8.10 -4.80
CA PHE A 56 0.56 -8.11 -6.24
C PHE A 56 1.39 -9.32 -6.67
N SER A 57 2.18 -9.91 -5.77
CA SER A 57 2.96 -11.11 -6.08
C SER A 57 2.13 -12.39 -6.20
N GLN A 58 0.87 -12.42 -5.79
CA GLN A 58 0.02 -13.62 -6.00
C GLN A 58 -0.51 -13.73 -7.44
N THR A 59 -0.36 -12.69 -8.26
CA THR A 59 -0.64 -12.73 -9.71
C THR A 59 0.60 -13.01 -10.55
N SER A 60 1.77 -13.27 -9.95
CA SER A 60 2.84 -13.92 -10.72
C SER A 60 2.40 -15.35 -10.94
N SER A 61 1.79 -15.57 -12.11
CA SER A 61 1.84 -16.80 -12.87
C SER A 61 3.11 -17.59 -12.54
N GLN A 62 3.04 -18.47 -11.55
CA GLN A 62 3.94 -19.60 -11.54
C GLN A 62 3.75 -20.24 -12.91
N PRO A 63 4.82 -20.44 -13.70
CA PRO A 63 4.70 -21.12 -14.98
C PRO A 63 4.07 -22.47 -14.67
N CYS A 64 2.79 -22.59 -14.94
CA CYS A 64 2.13 -23.88 -14.86
C CYS A 64 2.91 -24.77 -15.82
N PRO A 65 3.29 -25.97 -15.40
CA PRO A 65 3.85 -26.93 -16.34
C PRO A 65 2.87 -27.01 -17.50
N GLU A 66 3.39 -26.89 -18.72
CA GLU A 66 2.58 -26.80 -19.92
C GLU A 66 1.94 -28.17 -20.18
N PHE A 67 0.80 -28.42 -19.54
CA PHE A 67 0.07 -29.66 -19.68
C PHE A 67 -0.82 -29.58 -20.92
N ASN A 68 -0.62 -30.56 -21.81
CA ASN A 68 -1.42 -30.72 -23.02
C ASN A 68 -2.52 -31.74 -22.76
N PHE A 69 -3.75 -31.25 -22.61
CA PHE A 69 -4.94 -32.09 -22.52
C PHE A 69 -5.79 -31.84 -23.76
N GLY A 70 -6.10 -32.90 -24.51
CA GLY A 70 -6.87 -32.78 -25.75
C GLY A 70 -6.20 -31.95 -26.86
N GLY A 71 -4.88 -31.79 -26.81
CA GLY A 71 -4.12 -31.01 -27.79
C GLY A 71 -4.16 -29.49 -27.58
N VAL A 72 -4.69 -29.01 -26.45
CA VAL A 72 -4.75 -27.59 -26.09
C VAL A 72 -3.92 -27.36 -24.83
N THR A 73 -3.04 -26.36 -24.88
CA THR A 73 -2.20 -25.96 -23.73
C THR A 73 -2.95 -24.98 -22.81
N CYS A 74 -2.48 -24.83 -21.57
CA CYS A 74 -3.03 -23.83 -20.65
C CYS A 74 -2.92 -22.38 -21.21
N SER A 75 -1.88 -22.09 -21.99
CA SER A 75 -1.66 -20.78 -22.64
C SER A 75 -2.64 -20.55 -23.79
N ASP A 76 -2.98 -21.58 -24.55
CA ASP A 76 -4.02 -21.52 -25.58
C ASP A 76 -5.39 -21.26 -24.94
N VAL A 77 -5.73 -21.97 -23.84
CA VAL A 77 -6.97 -21.74 -23.09
C VAL A 77 -7.04 -20.29 -22.61
N GLN A 78 -5.95 -19.73 -22.10
CA GLN A 78 -5.91 -18.33 -21.65
C GLN A 78 -6.13 -17.34 -22.80
N THR A 79 -5.54 -17.61 -23.97
CA THR A 79 -5.66 -16.76 -25.16
C THR A 79 -7.07 -16.79 -25.75
N HIS A 80 -7.69 -17.98 -25.81
CA HIS A 80 -9.02 -18.17 -26.37
C HIS A 80 -10.15 -18.09 -25.33
N PHE A 81 -9.83 -17.77 -24.07
CA PHE A 81 -10.77 -17.76 -22.96
C PHE A 81 -11.97 -16.86 -23.21
N GLN A 82 -11.74 -15.64 -23.71
CA GLN A 82 -12.81 -14.68 -23.95
C GLN A 82 -13.77 -15.18 -25.04
N ALA A 83 -13.23 -15.66 -26.15
CA ALA A 83 -14.03 -16.19 -27.25
C ALA A 83 -14.82 -17.45 -26.82
N PHE A 84 -14.30 -18.25 -25.86
CA PHE A 84 -15.02 -19.39 -25.28
C PHE A 84 -16.28 -18.95 -24.54
N THR A 85 -16.14 -17.94 -23.68
CA THR A 85 -17.28 -17.41 -22.92
C THR A 85 -18.34 -16.77 -23.83
N MET A 86 -17.91 -16.25 -24.99
CA MET A 86 -18.79 -15.68 -26.01
C MET A 86 -19.36 -16.73 -26.99
N HIS A 87 -18.97 -18.01 -26.85
CA HIS A 87 -19.35 -19.09 -27.77
C HIS A 87 -18.99 -18.81 -29.23
N GLU A 88 -17.89 -18.08 -29.46
CA GLU A 88 -17.42 -17.67 -30.79
C GLU A 88 -16.33 -18.62 -31.34
N LEU A 89 -15.98 -19.68 -30.61
CA LEU A 89 -15.03 -20.69 -31.07
C LEU A 89 -15.68 -21.70 -32.01
N GLU A 90 -14.84 -22.26 -32.89
CA GLU A 90 -15.19 -23.43 -33.69
C GLU A 90 -15.61 -24.59 -32.77
N PRO A 91 -16.65 -25.37 -33.11
CA PRO A 91 -17.17 -26.45 -32.26
C PRO A 91 -16.10 -27.48 -31.86
N ALA A 92 -15.15 -27.79 -32.74
CA ALA A 92 -14.04 -28.69 -32.42
C ALA A 92 -13.12 -28.14 -31.31
N GLN A 93 -12.83 -26.84 -31.34
CA GLN A 93 -12.01 -26.19 -30.31
C GLN A 93 -12.78 -26.05 -28.98
N HIS A 94 -14.09 -25.84 -29.06
CA HIS A 94 -14.95 -25.77 -27.89
C HIS A 94 -14.95 -27.09 -27.11
N GLU A 95 -15.01 -28.24 -27.80
CA GLU A 95 -14.92 -29.56 -27.17
C GLU A 95 -13.54 -29.80 -26.55
N ALA A 96 -12.45 -29.48 -27.26
CA ALA A 96 -11.10 -29.62 -26.74
C ALA A 96 -10.86 -28.77 -25.47
N MET A 97 -11.37 -27.54 -25.43
CA MET A 97 -11.33 -26.70 -24.24
C MET A 97 -12.20 -27.21 -23.10
N ALA A 98 -13.39 -27.76 -23.39
CA ALA A 98 -14.23 -28.39 -22.36
C ALA A 98 -13.50 -29.56 -21.69
N ILE A 99 -12.82 -30.41 -22.47
CA ILE A 99 -12.00 -31.51 -21.95
C ILE A 99 -10.84 -30.97 -21.10
N HIS A 100 -10.14 -29.94 -21.58
CA HIS A 100 -9.04 -29.33 -20.81
C HIS A 100 -9.53 -28.75 -19.48
N LEU A 101 -10.67 -28.05 -19.46
CA LEU A 101 -11.24 -27.45 -18.25
C LEU A 101 -11.74 -28.48 -17.23
N ASP A 102 -12.11 -29.67 -17.68
CA ASP A 102 -12.48 -30.79 -16.80
C ASP A 102 -11.23 -31.36 -16.10
N GLN A 103 -10.12 -31.47 -16.84
CA GLN A 103 -8.88 -32.09 -16.36
C GLN A 103 -7.94 -31.11 -15.62
N CYS A 104 -7.95 -29.83 -15.97
CA CYS A 104 -7.07 -28.82 -15.38
C CYS A 104 -7.78 -28.00 -14.29
N PRO A 105 -7.48 -28.23 -12.99
CA PRO A 105 -8.15 -27.49 -11.91
C PRO A 105 -7.84 -25.99 -11.92
N ASN A 106 -6.65 -25.60 -12.40
CA ASN A 106 -6.25 -24.20 -12.40
C ASN A 106 -7.06 -23.37 -13.41
N CYS A 107 -7.17 -23.84 -14.66
CA CYS A 107 -8.00 -23.19 -15.69
C CYS A 107 -9.48 -23.15 -15.27
N ARG A 108 -9.96 -24.19 -14.56
CA ARG A 108 -11.32 -24.22 -14.01
C ARG A 108 -11.55 -23.13 -12.96
N ASP A 109 -10.57 -22.89 -12.08
CA ASP A 109 -10.70 -21.87 -11.03
C ASP A 109 -10.65 -20.45 -11.60
N ILE A 110 -9.86 -20.22 -12.65
CA ILE A 110 -9.88 -18.97 -13.43
C ILE A 110 -11.28 -18.74 -14.01
N LEU A 111 -11.90 -19.78 -14.59
CA LEU A 111 -13.24 -19.67 -15.17
C LEU A 111 -14.31 -19.34 -14.12
N LYS A 112 -14.21 -19.94 -12.93
CA LYS A 112 -15.09 -19.60 -11.80
C LYS A 112 -14.88 -18.16 -11.32
N ALA A 113 -13.64 -17.68 -11.27
CA ALA A 113 -13.31 -16.31 -10.87
C ALA A 113 -13.83 -15.27 -11.87
N THR A 114 -13.86 -15.58 -13.17
CA THR A 114 -14.45 -14.69 -14.19
C THR A 114 -15.96 -14.78 -14.29
N LYS A 115 -16.57 -15.89 -13.84
CA LYS A 115 -18.04 -16.04 -13.74
C LYS A 115 -18.63 -15.25 -12.56
N VAL A 116 -17.87 -14.33 -11.95
CA VAL A 116 -18.43 -13.36 -11.01
C VAL A 116 -19.53 -12.60 -11.76
N PRO A 117 -20.79 -12.70 -11.30
CA PRO A 117 -21.91 -12.16 -12.04
C PRO A 117 -21.75 -10.65 -12.17
N ALA A 118 -21.90 -10.15 -13.40
CA ALA A 118 -21.97 -8.72 -13.72
C ALA A 118 -23.09 -7.97 -12.94
N SER A 119 -23.85 -8.64 -12.08
CA SER A 119 -24.87 -8.07 -11.21
C SER A 119 -24.34 -7.29 -10.02
N ASN A 120 -23.01 -7.21 -9.82
CA ASN A 120 -22.40 -6.32 -8.82
C ASN A 120 -21.64 -5.13 -9.44
N ILE A 121 -21.99 -4.75 -10.68
CA ILE A 121 -21.86 -3.36 -11.12
C ILE A 121 -22.94 -2.56 -10.37
N VAL A 122 -22.77 -2.47 -9.06
CA VAL A 122 -23.31 -1.37 -8.28
C VAL A 122 -22.65 -0.14 -8.87
N SER A 123 -23.44 0.59 -9.65
CA SER A 123 -23.21 1.96 -10.08
C SER A 123 -22.53 2.71 -8.94
N ARG A 124 -21.20 2.80 -8.96
CA ARG A 124 -20.52 3.80 -8.14
C ARG A 124 -21.00 5.12 -8.71
N PRO A 125 -21.78 5.94 -7.98
CA PRO A 125 -22.01 7.28 -8.43
C PRO A 125 -20.63 7.92 -8.55
N VAL A 126 -20.35 8.44 -9.74
CA VAL A 126 -19.29 9.40 -10.00
C VAL A 126 -19.54 10.56 -9.03
N SER A 127 -18.97 10.46 -7.83
CA SER A 127 -18.88 11.58 -6.90
C SER A 127 -17.72 12.43 -7.37
N THR A 128 -18.01 13.23 -8.39
CA THR A 128 -17.26 14.43 -8.75
C THR A 128 -17.34 15.39 -7.57
N GLN A 129 -16.60 15.12 -6.49
CA GLN A 129 -16.43 16.09 -5.42
C GLN A 129 -15.21 16.94 -5.74
N PHE A 130 -15.40 17.78 -6.76
CA PHE A 130 -14.66 19.01 -6.96
C PHE A 130 -15.07 19.97 -5.83
N ARG A 131 -14.44 19.84 -4.66
CA ARG A 131 -14.28 20.94 -3.69
C ARG A 131 -12.80 21.28 -3.74
N GLY A 132 -12.43 22.36 -4.39
CA GLY A 132 -12.84 23.68 -3.98
C GLY A 132 -11.62 24.32 -3.34
N THR A 133 -10.93 25.08 -4.18
CA THR A 133 -9.98 26.13 -3.82
C THR A 133 -10.28 26.73 -2.45
N ARG A 134 -9.35 26.54 -1.50
CA ARG A 134 -9.07 27.55 -0.48
C ARG A 134 -7.58 27.83 -0.50
N ALA A 135 -7.26 28.85 -1.28
CA ALA A 135 -6.17 29.75 -0.97
C ALA A 135 -6.35 30.19 0.49
N LEU A 136 -5.39 29.83 1.34
CA LEU A 136 -5.18 30.49 2.61
C LEU A 136 -3.73 30.91 2.63
N SER A 137 -3.55 32.13 2.13
CA SER A 137 -2.46 33.02 2.47
C SER A 137 -2.30 33.05 3.98
N ILE A 138 -1.17 32.56 4.47
CA ILE A 138 -0.63 32.98 5.77
C ILE A 138 0.76 33.52 5.46
N LEU A 139 0.78 34.79 5.05
CA LEU A 139 1.82 35.70 5.51
C LEU A 139 1.75 35.69 7.03
N ILE A 140 2.82 35.32 7.73
CA ILE A 140 3.39 36.15 8.80
C ILE A 140 4.93 35.95 8.81
N PRO A 141 5.71 37.04 8.74
CA PRO A 141 7.17 37.07 8.95
C PRO A 141 7.51 37.14 10.46
N TRP A 142 8.66 37.71 10.85
CA TRP A 142 9.21 37.91 12.21
C TRP A 142 10.19 36.81 12.66
N ASP A 143 11.51 36.96 12.45
CA ASP A 143 12.49 37.87 13.08
C ASP A 143 13.17 37.22 14.31
N GLN A 144 14.43 36.79 14.08
CA GLN A 144 15.66 36.90 14.91
C GLN A 144 16.65 35.78 14.61
#